data_AF-A0A0K8WEV8-F1
#
_entry.id   AF-A0A0K8WEV8-F1
#
_cell.length_a   1.000
_cell.length_b   1.000
_cell.length_c   1.000
_cell.angle_alpha   90.00
_cell.angle_beta   90.00
_cell.angle_gamma   90.00
#
_symmetry.space_group_name_H-M   'P 1'
#
loop_
_entity.id
_entity.type
_entity.pdbx_description
1 polymer ?
#
loop_
_entity_poly.entity_id
_entity_poly.type
_entity_poly.pdbx_seq_one_letter_code
_entity_poly.pdbx_strand_id
1 'polypeptide(L)'
;MKRRYKCYACEPPCKNATQHAHMCQNAIQCWKSRTRSAFGEEKVSRGCTTSPDQLPLICNQNTLGPRKRAVMHVNIICCSKDYCNDGDFPELPPIVSDEVTRLSADLSNTFKMTLAILGPVFVIGLMAALVYYFMTRHHRKSIMASRIKNDPDVYLVNDELLRATSAGDSTLREYLQHPMTSGSGSGLPLLVQRTLAKQVTLVECIGRGKYGEVWRGQWHGENIAVKIFLTRDEKSWKRETEIYSTILLRHENILGYIGSDMTSRNFCTQLWLLTHYYPNGSLFDHLNRNALSHNDMVLICLSIANGLVHLHTEILGTEGKPAMAHRDLKSKNILVKSDGTCVIADFGLAVTHSHVTGKLDLGNNPKVGTKRYMSPEVLDESINMQCFEALRRTDIYALGLVLWEVCRRTISGGIAEEYKVPFYDVVPSDPSFEDMRKVVCVDNYRPSFPNRWASDPLLAGMSKLMKECWHQNPNVRLPALRIRKTIHKLASADEKIRLNYDEVCV
;
A
#
# COMPACT_ATOMS: atom_id res chain seq x y z
N MET A 1 -10.90 -55.07 3.55
CA MET A 1 -11.37 -54.24 4.68
C MET A 1 -10.26 -54.10 5.70
N LYS A 2 -9.87 -52.88 6.11
CA LYS A 2 -8.87 -52.68 7.19
C LYS A 2 -9.50 -53.13 8.52
N ARG A 3 -8.78 -53.97 9.28
CA ARG A 3 -9.23 -54.48 10.60
C ARG A 3 -9.37 -53.29 11.56
N ARG A 4 -10.48 -53.25 12.30
CA ARG A 4 -10.80 -52.19 13.28
C ARG A 4 -10.76 -52.78 14.68
N TYR A 5 -10.29 -52.00 15.65
CA TYR A 5 -10.06 -52.44 17.02
C TYR A 5 -10.91 -51.69 18.03
N LYS A 6 -11.14 -52.32 19.19
CA LYS A 6 -11.72 -51.69 20.37
C LYS A 6 -10.62 -51.23 21.33
N CYS A 7 -10.66 -49.99 21.83
CA CYS A 7 -9.62 -49.43 22.73
C CYS A 7 -10.25 -48.68 23.91
N TYR A 8 -9.51 -48.55 25.01
CA TYR A 8 -9.89 -47.64 26.11
C TYR A 8 -9.51 -46.18 25.81
N ALA A 9 -10.36 -45.23 26.20
CA ALA A 9 -10.19 -43.79 26.02
C ALA A 9 -10.61 -43.00 27.29
N CYS A 10 -10.13 -43.43 28.45
CA CYS A 10 -10.40 -42.83 29.76
C CYS A 10 -9.12 -42.34 30.44
N GLU A 11 -9.23 -41.31 31.29
CA GLU A 11 -8.15 -40.92 32.21
C GLU A 11 -8.05 -41.94 33.37
N PRO A 12 -6.84 -42.38 33.77
CA PRO A 12 -6.69 -43.35 34.86
C PRO A 12 -7.04 -42.75 36.23
N PRO A 13 -7.61 -43.53 37.17
CA PRO A 13 -8.06 -44.91 37.03
C PRO A 13 -9.45 -45.00 36.39
N CYS A 14 -9.62 -45.86 35.38
CA CYS A 14 -10.91 -46.08 34.73
C CYS A 14 -11.81 -46.92 35.64
N LYS A 15 -12.54 -46.28 36.55
CA LYS A 15 -13.29 -46.97 37.62
C LYS A 15 -14.49 -47.81 37.14
N ASN A 16 -14.95 -47.65 35.88
CA ASN A 16 -16.04 -48.46 35.29
C ASN A 16 -15.75 -48.76 33.81
N ALA A 17 -15.07 -49.88 33.54
CA ALA A 17 -14.75 -50.35 32.19
C ALA A 17 -15.97 -50.75 31.33
N THR A 18 -17.17 -50.76 31.91
CA THR A 18 -18.44 -51.17 31.27
C THR A 18 -19.25 -50.01 30.69
N GLN A 19 -18.88 -48.75 30.91
CA GLN A 19 -19.56 -47.62 30.27
C GLN A 19 -18.98 -47.36 28.87
N HIS A 20 -19.79 -47.60 27.83
CA HIS A 20 -19.43 -47.39 26.42
C HIS A 20 -18.89 -45.98 26.10
N ALA A 21 -19.14 -44.98 26.95
CA ALA A 21 -18.65 -43.61 26.79
C ALA A 21 -17.11 -43.51 26.81
N HIS A 22 -16.41 -44.48 27.39
CA HIS A 22 -14.95 -44.48 27.52
C HIS A 22 -14.25 -45.48 26.60
N MET A 23 -14.96 -46.00 25.59
CA MET A 23 -14.47 -47.04 24.69
C MET A 23 -14.57 -46.58 23.23
N CYS A 24 -13.49 -46.74 22.50
CA CYS A 24 -13.45 -46.49 21.06
C CYS A 24 -13.64 -47.79 20.31
N GLN A 25 -14.70 -47.92 19.49
CA GLN A 25 -15.07 -49.18 18.85
C GLN A 25 -14.63 -49.34 17.39
N ASN A 26 -14.10 -48.27 16.76
CA ASN A 26 -13.72 -48.24 15.34
C ASN A 26 -12.28 -47.76 15.11
N ALA A 27 -11.38 -48.12 16.03
CA ALA A 27 -9.99 -47.66 16.00
C ALA A 27 -9.19 -48.34 14.89
N ILE A 28 -8.28 -47.59 14.27
CA ILE A 28 -7.19 -48.14 13.44
C ILE A 28 -6.04 -48.64 14.33
N GLN A 29 -5.77 -47.94 15.44
CA GLN A 29 -4.72 -48.31 16.39
C GLN A 29 -5.05 -47.78 17.80
N CYS A 30 -4.69 -48.52 18.85
CA CYS A 30 -4.78 -48.06 20.24
C CYS A 30 -3.41 -47.53 20.69
N TRP A 31 -3.42 -46.61 21.67
CA TRP A 31 -2.19 -46.05 22.24
C TRP A 31 -2.29 -45.79 23.74
N LYS A 32 -1.14 -45.76 24.42
CA LYS A 32 -0.94 -45.33 25.81
C LYS A 32 0.36 -44.55 25.95
N SER A 33 0.37 -43.51 26.78
CA SER A 33 1.52 -42.62 26.94
C SER A 33 1.75 -42.19 28.38
N ARG A 34 3.00 -41.84 28.68
CA ARG A 34 3.43 -41.15 29.90
C ARG A 34 4.19 -39.89 29.51
N THR A 35 3.85 -38.77 30.14
CA THR A 35 4.51 -37.46 29.93
C THR A 35 5.03 -36.91 31.25
N ARG A 36 6.18 -36.23 31.22
CA ARG A 36 6.72 -35.49 32.37
C ARG A 36 6.87 -34.01 32.00
N SER A 37 6.21 -33.16 32.78
CA SER A 37 6.26 -31.70 32.65
C SER A 37 7.63 -31.14 33.04
N ALA A 38 7.90 -29.88 32.67
CA ALA A 38 9.07 -29.11 33.07
C ALA A 38 9.29 -29.11 34.60
N PHE A 39 8.19 -29.15 35.35
CA PHE A 39 8.14 -29.12 36.81
C PHE A 39 8.23 -30.52 37.45
N GLY A 40 8.45 -31.57 36.67
CA GLY A 40 8.60 -32.95 37.16
C GLY A 40 7.29 -33.73 37.35
N GLU A 41 6.13 -33.10 37.14
CA GLU A 41 4.83 -33.78 37.24
C GLU A 41 4.62 -34.80 36.10
N GLU A 42 4.27 -36.04 36.46
CA GLU A 42 3.98 -37.11 35.50
C GLU A 42 2.48 -37.26 35.26
N LYS A 43 2.07 -37.31 33.98
CA LYS A 43 0.70 -37.62 33.57
C LYS A 43 0.69 -38.84 32.65
N VAL A 44 -0.30 -39.71 32.83
CA VAL A 44 -0.54 -40.89 31.99
C VAL A 44 -1.85 -40.74 31.23
N SER A 45 -1.89 -41.19 29.98
CA SER A 45 -3.09 -41.11 29.14
C SER A 45 -3.17 -42.28 28.15
N ARG A 46 -4.39 -42.69 27.78
CA ARG A 46 -4.65 -43.77 26.81
C ARG A 46 -5.79 -43.36 25.86
N GLY A 47 -5.73 -43.84 24.63
CA GLY A 47 -6.75 -43.51 23.62
C GLY A 47 -6.70 -44.39 22.38
N CYS A 48 -7.43 -43.96 21.35
CA CYS A 48 -7.48 -44.61 20.05
C CYS A 48 -7.32 -43.59 18.92
N THR A 49 -6.98 -44.10 17.75
CA THR A 49 -6.89 -43.32 16.52
C THR A 49 -7.86 -43.90 15.48
N THR A 50 -8.81 -43.12 14.98
CA THR A 50 -9.82 -43.58 13.99
C THR A 50 -9.51 -43.10 12.56
N SER A 51 -8.71 -42.04 12.42
CA SER A 51 -8.26 -41.47 11.14
C SER A 51 -6.83 -41.91 10.78
N PRO A 52 -6.56 -42.32 9.53
CA PRO A 52 -5.20 -42.66 9.09
C PRO A 52 -4.21 -41.50 9.22
N ASP A 53 -4.68 -40.26 9.10
CA ASP A 53 -3.84 -39.05 9.11
C ASP A 53 -3.25 -38.76 10.49
N GLN A 54 -3.85 -39.31 11.54
CA GLN A 54 -3.39 -39.17 12.93
C GLN A 54 -2.34 -40.23 13.31
N LEU A 55 -2.16 -41.29 12.52
CA LEU A 55 -1.20 -42.36 12.81
C LEU A 55 0.26 -41.87 12.85
N PRO A 56 0.73 -41.01 11.91
CA PRO A 56 2.10 -40.52 11.94
C PRO A 56 2.39 -39.65 13.17
N LEU A 57 1.38 -38.92 13.64
CA LEU A 57 1.52 -37.98 14.75
C LEU A 57 1.57 -38.66 16.13
N ILE A 58 0.87 -39.79 16.26
CA ILE A 58 0.70 -40.47 17.56
C ILE A 58 1.59 -41.72 17.66
N CYS A 59 1.70 -42.50 16.59
CA CYS A 59 2.29 -43.84 16.62
C CYS A 59 3.56 -44.01 15.78
N ASN A 60 4.01 -42.96 15.08
CA ASN A 60 5.22 -42.99 14.26
C ASN A 60 6.36 -42.15 14.87
N GLN A 61 6.50 -42.17 16.20
CA GLN A 61 7.67 -41.64 16.90
C GLN A 61 8.64 -42.78 17.26
N ASN A 62 9.12 -43.51 16.26
CA ASN A 62 10.38 -44.22 16.37
C ASN A 62 11.48 -43.31 15.83
N THR A 63 12.17 -42.59 16.73
CA THR A 63 13.61 -42.28 16.70
C THR A 63 13.90 -41.09 17.63
N LEU A 64 14.29 -41.38 18.87
CA LEU A 64 15.12 -40.48 19.66
C LEU A 64 16.46 -40.29 18.94
N GLY A 65 16.52 -39.33 18.01
CA GLY A 65 17.76 -38.67 17.63
C GLY A 65 18.04 -37.54 18.62
N PRO A 66 19.27 -37.33 19.08
CA PRO A 66 19.59 -36.43 20.19
C PRO A 66 19.64 -34.97 19.71
N ARG A 67 18.55 -34.43 19.18
CA ARG A 67 18.49 -33.02 18.76
C ARG A 67 17.06 -32.50 18.81
N LYS A 68 16.66 -32.08 20.00
CA LYS A 68 16.00 -30.79 20.28
C LYS A 68 15.63 -30.75 21.76
N ARG A 69 16.11 -29.70 22.44
CA ARG A 69 15.67 -29.30 23.78
C ARG A 69 14.18 -29.02 23.75
N ALA A 70 13.35 -30.03 23.97
CA ALA A 70 11.95 -29.87 24.28
C ALA A 70 11.79 -30.18 25.77
N VAL A 71 11.27 -29.22 26.51
CA VAL A 71 11.12 -29.17 27.97
C VAL A 71 10.04 -30.15 28.49
N MET A 72 9.70 -31.19 27.70
CA MET A 72 8.68 -32.20 28.01
C MET A 72 9.16 -33.57 27.51
N HIS A 73 9.31 -34.53 28.42
CA HIS A 73 9.61 -35.91 28.07
C HIS A 73 8.30 -36.67 27.81
N VAL A 74 8.17 -37.35 26.68
CA VAL A 74 6.98 -38.08 26.27
C VAL A 74 7.39 -39.47 25.79
N ASN A 75 6.74 -40.52 26.30
CA ASN A 75 6.90 -41.89 25.81
C ASN A 75 5.51 -42.45 25.44
N ILE A 76 5.34 -42.93 24.21
CA ILE A 76 4.07 -43.41 23.65
C ILE A 76 4.27 -44.82 23.09
N ILE A 77 3.39 -45.75 23.46
CA ILE A 77 3.34 -47.10 22.89
C ILE A 77 2.00 -47.28 22.17
N CYS A 78 2.07 -47.77 20.94
CA CYS A 78 0.89 -48.09 20.13
C CYS A 78 0.79 -49.58 19.83
N CYS A 79 -0.43 -50.10 19.73
CA CYS A 79 -0.70 -51.52 19.54
C CYS A 79 -1.98 -51.76 18.71
N SER A 80 -2.08 -52.95 18.13
CA SER A 80 -3.11 -53.32 17.14
C SER A 80 -3.85 -54.61 17.52
N LYS A 81 -4.41 -54.65 18.73
CA LYS A 81 -5.32 -55.70 19.22
C LYS A 81 -6.44 -55.06 20.03
N ASP A 82 -7.58 -55.73 20.15
CA ASP A 82 -8.67 -55.25 21.00
C ASP A 82 -8.19 -55.11 22.45
N TYR A 83 -8.46 -53.95 23.05
CA TYR A 83 -8.10 -53.55 24.41
C TYR A 83 -6.61 -53.65 24.76
N CYS A 84 -5.73 -53.59 23.75
CA CYS A 84 -4.29 -53.73 23.98
C CYS A 84 -3.63 -52.58 24.74
N ASN A 85 -4.35 -51.46 24.91
CA ASN A 85 -3.92 -50.34 25.74
C ASN A 85 -4.39 -50.45 27.20
N ASP A 86 -4.79 -51.66 27.61
CA ASP A 86 -4.97 -52.02 29.01
C ASP A 86 -3.62 -52.37 29.68
N GLY A 87 -3.55 -52.22 31.00
CA GLY A 87 -2.33 -52.43 31.78
C GLY A 87 -1.38 -51.24 31.88
N ASP A 88 -0.10 -51.52 32.15
CA ASP A 88 0.89 -50.53 32.61
C ASP A 88 1.33 -49.52 31.54
N PHE A 89 1.60 -48.28 31.97
CA PHE A 89 2.06 -47.20 31.09
C PHE A 89 3.58 -47.24 30.89
N PRO A 90 4.10 -46.87 29.70
CA PRO A 90 5.53 -46.84 29.43
C PRO A 90 6.30 -46.01 30.46
N GLU A 91 7.49 -46.47 30.84
CA GLU A 91 8.38 -45.75 31.74
C GLU A 91 9.11 -44.62 31.01
N LEU A 92 9.38 -43.52 31.72
CA LEU A 92 10.19 -42.42 31.22
C LEU A 92 11.67 -42.64 31.60
N PRO A 93 12.61 -42.14 30.79
CA PRO A 93 14.03 -42.20 31.14
C PRO A 93 14.30 -41.58 32.52
N PRO A 94 15.27 -42.11 33.30
CA PRO A 94 15.66 -41.53 34.57
C PRO A 94 16.19 -40.11 34.36
N ILE A 95 15.89 -39.21 35.31
CA ILE A 95 16.46 -37.86 35.32
C ILE A 95 17.96 -38.04 35.61
N VAL A 96 18.82 -37.82 34.63
CA VAL A 96 20.26 -37.69 34.88
C VAL A 96 20.46 -36.36 35.58
N SER A 97 20.41 -36.37 36.91
CA SER A 97 20.91 -35.29 37.74
C SER A 97 22.44 -35.37 37.69
N ASP A 98 23.05 -34.77 36.68
CA ASP A 98 24.50 -34.56 36.71
C ASP A 98 24.82 -33.73 37.96
N GLU A 99 25.63 -34.34 38.80
CA GLU A 99 26.08 -33.81 40.07
C GLU A 99 26.68 -32.42 39.91
N VAL A 100 26.27 -31.56 40.83
CA VAL A 100 26.81 -30.22 41.07
C VAL A 100 28.32 -30.31 41.30
N THR A 101 29.09 -30.21 40.21
CA THR A 101 30.54 -30.08 40.31
C THR A 101 30.84 -28.62 40.63
N ARG A 102 31.32 -28.42 41.86
CA ARG A 102 31.68 -27.14 42.46
C ARG A 102 32.55 -26.31 41.51
N LEU A 103 32.17 -25.04 41.39
CA LEU A 103 32.86 -23.99 40.65
C LEU A 103 34.22 -23.71 41.30
N SER A 104 35.29 -24.38 40.85
CA SER A 104 36.64 -23.84 40.98
C SER A 104 36.92 -23.01 39.74
N ALA A 105 37.12 -21.72 39.95
CA ALA A 105 37.47 -20.74 38.94
C ALA A 105 38.64 -21.25 38.08
N ASP A 106 38.38 -21.44 36.78
CA ASP A 106 39.44 -21.66 35.82
C ASP A 106 39.26 -20.69 34.65
N LEU A 107 40.27 -19.81 34.53
CA LEU A 107 40.41 -18.62 33.69
C LEU A 107 40.12 -18.86 32.19
N SER A 108 39.95 -20.11 31.77
CA SER A 108 39.69 -20.55 30.39
C SER A 108 38.28 -20.20 29.89
N ASN A 109 37.25 -20.34 30.72
CA ASN A 109 35.86 -20.17 30.29
C ASN A 109 35.47 -18.68 30.15
N THR A 110 36.03 -17.80 30.99
CA THR A 110 35.88 -16.35 30.88
C THR A 110 36.52 -15.82 29.59
N PHE A 111 37.68 -16.35 29.20
CA PHE A 111 38.35 -15.96 27.95
C PHE A 111 37.56 -16.41 26.71
N LYS A 112 36.97 -17.62 26.74
CA LYS A 112 36.12 -18.11 25.64
C LYS A 112 34.84 -17.29 25.47
N MET A 113 34.20 -16.92 26.57
CA MET A 113 32.97 -16.11 26.54
C MET A 113 33.24 -14.67 26.08
N THR A 114 34.34 -14.06 26.53
CA THR A 114 34.74 -12.72 26.07
C THR A 114 35.08 -12.71 24.58
N LEU A 115 35.79 -13.74 24.08
CA LEU A 115 36.09 -13.87 22.65
C LEU A 115 34.82 -14.09 21.81
N ALA A 116 33.85 -14.86 22.32
CA ALA A 116 32.59 -15.14 21.64
C ALA A 116 31.67 -13.92 21.50
N ILE A 117 31.79 -12.92 22.40
CA ILE A 117 30.99 -11.69 22.35
C ILE A 117 31.75 -10.58 21.60
N LEU A 118 33.04 -10.40 21.88
CA LEU A 118 33.85 -9.35 21.26
C LEU A 118 34.21 -9.66 19.80
N GLY A 119 34.35 -10.94 19.44
CA GLY A 119 34.64 -11.37 18.08
C GLY A 119 33.59 -10.89 17.06
N PRO A 120 32.29 -11.21 17.23
CA PRO A 120 31.24 -10.72 16.35
C PRO A 120 31.12 -9.20 16.32
N VAL A 121 31.28 -8.52 17.46
CA VAL A 121 31.25 -7.05 17.52
C VAL A 121 32.39 -6.43 16.73
N PHE A 122 33.59 -7.00 16.81
CA PHE A 122 34.76 -6.57 16.04
C PHE A 122 34.58 -6.84 14.54
N VAL A 123 34.01 -7.98 14.16
CA VAL A 123 33.69 -8.31 12.76
C VAL A 123 32.63 -7.37 12.20
N ILE A 124 31.57 -7.08 12.95
CA ILE A 124 30.53 -6.12 12.56
C ILE A 124 31.12 -4.71 12.44
N GLY A 125 32.00 -4.33 13.37
CA GLY A 125 32.73 -3.06 13.32
C GLY A 125 33.63 -2.95 12.09
N LEU A 126 34.37 -4.01 11.74
CA LEU A 126 35.17 -4.07 10.52
C LEU A 126 34.32 -4.02 9.25
N MET A 127 33.18 -4.72 9.22
CA MET A 127 32.25 -4.66 8.09
C MET A 127 31.64 -3.26 7.95
N ALA A 128 31.27 -2.60 9.05
CA ALA A 128 30.78 -1.22 9.04
C ALA A 128 31.88 -0.24 8.60
N ALA A 129 33.12 -0.43 9.04
CA ALA A 129 34.27 0.37 8.63
C ALA A 129 34.61 0.17 7.15
N LEU A 130 34.50 -1.06 6.62
CA LEU A 130 34.66 -1.35 5.20
C LEU A 130 33.54 -0.72 4.38
N VAL A 131 32.29 -0.84 4.81
CA VAL A 131 31.15 -0.15 4.16
C VAL A 131 31.37 1.36 4.19
N TYR A 132 31.76 1.94 5.32
CA TYR A 132 32.10 3.36 5.43
C TYR A 132 33.28 3.75 4.54
N TYR A 133 34.31 2.92 4.46
CA TYR A 133 35.45 3.12 3.55
C TYR A 133 35.03 3.07 2.08
N PHE A 134 34.18 2.11 1.68
CA PHE A 134 33.67 2.04 0.31
C PHE A 134 32.71 3.19 0.00
N MET A 135 31.87 3.60 0.94
CA MET A 135 31.00 4.77 0.81
C MET A 135 31.82 6.05 0.69
N THR A 136 32.82 6.26 1.55
CA THR A 136 33.71 7.44 1.49
C THR A 136 34.63 7.40 0.27
N ARG A 137 35.09 6.23 -0.18
CA ARG A 137 35.87 6.08 -1.42
C ARG A 137 35.00 6.31 -2.65
N HIS A 138 33.75 5.86 -2.66
CA HIS A 138 32.78 6.15 -3.71
C HIS A 138 32.42 7.63 -3.72
N HIS A 139 32.21 8.22 -2.55
CA HIS A 139 31.93 9.65 -2.39
C HIS A 139 33.15 10.51 -2.77
N ARG A 140 34.38 10.09 -2.45
CA ARG A 140 35.63 10.76 -2.88
C ARG A 140 35.88 10.57 -4.38
N LYS A 141 35.63 9.40 -4.95
CA LYS A 141 35.67 9.19 -6.42
C LYS A 141 34.61 10.05 -7.13
N SER A 142 33.42 10.16 -6.56
CA SER A 142 32.36 11.06 -7.05
C SER A 142 32.77 12.53 -6.97
N ILE A 143 33.39 12.96 -5.86
CA ILE A 143 33.93 14.32 -5.71
C ILE A 143 35.16 14.59 -6.59
N MET A 144 36.02 13.61 -6.83
CA MET A 144 37.16 13.74 -7.75
C MET A 144 36.67 13.80 -9.21
N ALA A 145 35.64 13.02 -9.57
CA ALA A 145 34.97 13.12 -10.85
C ALA A 145 34.21 14.46 -11.02
N SER A 146 33.75 15.08 -9.92
CA SER A 146 33.16 16.42 -9.95
C SER A 146 34.20 17.55 -9.95
N ARG A 147 35.42 17.33 -9.44
CA ARG A 147 36.52 18.32 -9.47
C ARG A 147 37.30 18.32 -10.79
N ILE A 148 37.40 17.20 -11.50
CA ILE A 148 37.99 17.13 -12.85
C ILE A 148 37.11 17.86 -13.89
N LYS A 149 35.84 18.16 -13.57
CA LYS A 149 34.94 18.94 -14.43
C LYS A 149 35.14 20.46 -14.40
N ASN A 150 36.04 20.99 -13.57
CA ASN A 150 36.21 22.44 -13.35
C ASN A 150 37.51 23.03 -13.94
N ASP A 151 38.20 22.34 -14.85
CA ASP A 151 39.35 22.94 -15.56
C ASP A 151 38.92 23.40 -16.97
N PRO A 152 38.90 24.71 -17.25
CA PRO A 152 38.41 25.25 -18.50
C PRO A 152 39.59 25.51 -19.45
N ASP A 153 40.15 24.47 -20.07
CA ASP A 153 40.98 24.59 -21.28
C ASP A 153 41.40 23.20 -21.79
N VAL A 154 40.60 22.58 -22.67
CA VAL A 154 41.05 21.80 -23.85
C VAL A 154 39.82 21.55 -24.73
N TYR A 155 39.69 22.37 -25.79
CA TYR A 155 38.87 22.10 -26.96
C TYR A 155 39.67 21.24 -27.95
N LEU A 156 39.09 20.14 -28.46
CA LEU A 156 38.97 19.75 -29.88
C LEU A 156 38.95 18.22 -30.12
N VAL A 157 37.99 17.84 -30.98
CA VAL A 157 37.90 16.64 -31.85
C VAL A 157 37.08 15.43 -31.33
N ASN A 158 35.95 15.26 -32.02
CA ASN A 158 35.21 14.04 -32.36
C ASN A 158 34.12 13.45 -31.43
N ASP A 159 32.88 13.70 -31.91
CA ASP A 159 31.90 12.71 -32.39
C ASP A 159 30.75 12.27 -31.46
N GLU A 160 29.62 12.04 -32.12
CA GLU A 160 28.23 12.10 -31.67
C GLU A 160 27.82 11.37 -30.37
N LEU A 161 26.76 11.93 -29.77
CA LEU A 161 25.87 11.34 -28.76
C LEU A 161 26.53 10.86 -27.46
N LEU A 162 26.48 11.72 -26.43
CA LEU A 162 26.08 11.38 -25.05
C LEU A 162 26.20 12.62 -24.17
N ARG A 163 25.12 13.40 -24.07
CA ARG A 163 25.00 14.47 -23.08
C ARG A 163 24.66 13.82 -21.73
N ALA A 164 25.64 13.73 -20.84
CA ALA A 164 25.40 13.28 -19.46
C ALA A 164 24.80 14.43 -18.64
N THR A 165 23.48 14.43 -18.44
CA THR A 165 22.76 15.33 -17.53
C THR A 165 22.82 14.82 -16.08
N SER A 166 22.78 15.76 -15.14
CA SER A 166 22.78 15.53 -13.69
C SER A 166 21.49 14.85 -13.20
N ALA A 167 21.62 14.02 -12.16
CA ALA A 167 20.49 13.33 -11.52
C ALA A 167 19.43 14.32 -11.01
N GLY A 168 18.30 14.39 -11.73
CA GLY A 168 17.18 15.28 -11.45
C GLY A 168 16.41 15.68 -12.71
N ASP A 169 17.10 15.81 -13.84
CA ASP A 169 16.51 16.09 -15.14
C ASP A 169 16.54 14.83 -16.01
N SER A 170 15.40 14.12 -16.08
CA SER A 170 15.28 12.98 -16.99
C SER A 170 15.32 13.48 -18.43
N THR A 171 16.15 12.86 -19.27
CA THR A 171 16.20 13.09 -20.72
C THR A 171 14.83 12.90 -21.37
N LEU A 172 13.96 12.10 -20.75
CA LEU A 172 12.58 11.91 -21.15
C LEU A 172 11.71 13.16 -20.94
N ARG A 173 11.88 13.90 -19.82
CA ARG A 173 11.14 15.16 -19.60
C ARG A 173 11.47 16.17 -20.69
N GLU A 174 12.75 16.28 -21.05
CA GLU A 174 13.26 17.14 -22.12
C GLU A 174 12.78 16.64 -23.51
N TYR A 175 12.89 15.34 -23.80
CA TYR A 175 12.40 14.72 -25.04
C TYR A 175 10.87 14.78 -25.19
N LEU A 176 10.10 14.82 -24.11
CA LEU A 176 8.65 15.03 -24.12
C LEU A 176 8.28 16.53 -24.13
N GLN A 177 9.22 17.43 -23.84
CA GLN A 177 9.01 18.89 -23.91
C GLN A 177 9.31 19.44 -25.31
N HIS A 178 10.33 18.92 -26.00
CA HIS A 178 10.73 19.40 -27.34
C HIS A 178 9.74 19.16 -28.50
N PRO A 179 9.00 18.03 -28.60
CA PRO A 179 8.02 17.84 -29.67
C PRO A 179 6.71 18.60 -29.45
N MET A 180 6.53 19.31 -28.32
CA MET A 180 5.28 20.04 -28.01
C MET A 180 5.15 21.40 -28.70
N THR A 181 6.04 21.75 -29.65
CA THR A 181 5.89 22.93 -30.51
C THR A 181 4.80 22.78 -31.58
N SER A 182 4.17 21.59 -31.72
CA SER A 182 3.00 21.38 -32.57
C SER A 182 1.74 21.20 -31.69
N GLY A 183 1.00 22.29 -31.49
CA GLY A 183 0.00 22.45 -30.43
C GLY A 183 -1.34 21.72 -30.61
N SER A 184 -1.37 20.39 -30.58
CA SER A 184 -2.64 19.63 -30.73
C SER A 184 -2.95 18.58 -29.65
N GLY A 185 -2.16 18.45 -28.58
CA GLY A 185 -2.49 17.50 -27.50
C GLY A 185 -1.45 17.41 -26.39
N SER A 186 -1.86 16.88 -25.23
CA SER A 186 -0.94 16.47 -24.16
C SER A 186 -0.48 15.04 -24.43
N GLY A 187 0.73 14.86 -24.97
CA GLY A 187 1.31 13.54 -25.26
C GLY A 187 2.13 13.50 -26.55
N LEU A 188 2.65 12.31 -26.89
CA LEU A 188 3.43 12.10 -28.11
C LEU A 188 2.57 12.16 -29.39
N PRO A 189 3.16 12.47 -30.58
CA PRO A 189 2.45 12.43 -31.86
C PRO A 189 1.76 11.08 -32.14
N LEU A 190 0.61 11.10 -32.82
CA LEU A 190 -0.23 9.91 -33.08
C LEU A 190 0.50 8.71 -33.70
N LEU A 191 1.48 8.96 -34.59
CA LEU A 191 2.28 7.89 -35.21
C LEU A 191 3.21 7.21 -34.20
N VAL A 192 3.76 7.98 -33.25
CA VAL A 192 4.58 7.45 -32.16
C VAL A 192 3.71 6.63 -31.21
N GLN A 193 2.50 7.11 -30.90
CA GLN A 193 1.55 6.43 -30.00
C GLN A 193 1.27 4.97 -30.40
N ARG A 194 1.05 4.68 -31.70
CA ARG A 194 0.76 3.33 -32.23
C ARG A 194 1.95 2.34 -32.24
N THR A 195 3.10 2.76 -31.72
CA THR A 195 4.29 1.90 -31.62
C THR A 195 4.89 1.86 -30.21
N LEU A 196 4.30 2.58 -29.26
CA LEU A 196 4.82 2.70 -27.89
C LEU A 196 4.92 1.34 -27.19
N ALA A 197 3.89 0.50 -27.30
CA ALA A 197 3.87 -0.79 -26.60
C ALA A 197 4.97 -1.76 -27.07
N LYS A 198 5.50 -1.57 -28.29
CA LYS A 198 6.63 -2.37 -28.82
C LYS A 198 7.97 -1.97 -28.21
N GLN A 199 8.10 -0.73 -27.76
CA GLN A 199 9.32 -0.18 -27.18
C GLN A 199 9.38 -0.34 -25.65
N VAL A 200 8.29 -0.81 -25.05
CA VAL A 200 8.15 -0.93 -23.59
C VAL A 200 8.28 -2.37 -23.14
N THR A 201 9.19 -2.57 -22.18
CA THR A 201 9.36 -3.84 -21.48
C THR A 201 8.59 -3.79 -20.17
N LEU A 202 7.70 -4.76 -19.92
CA LEU A 202 7.01 -4.88 -18.63
C LEU A 202 7.95 -5.55 -17.63
N VAL A 203 8.06 -4.99 -16.42
CA VAL A 203 8.99 -5.48 -15.39
C VAL A 203 8.24 -6.21 -14.28
N GLU A 204 7.34 -5.52 -13.57
CA GLU A 204 6.58 -6.12 -12.47
C GLU A 204 5.16 -5.56 -12.38
N CYS A 205 4.22 -6.38 -11.92
CA CYS A 205 2.85 -5.95 -11.66
C CYS A 205 2.82 -5.19 -10.32
N ILE A 206 2.50 -3.90 -10.36
CA ILE A 206 2.48 -3.02 -9.18
C ILE A 206 1.08 -2.83 -8.59
N GLY A 207 0.03 -3.20 -9.32
CA GLY A 207 -1.33 -3.12 -8.81
C GLY A 207 -2.36 -3.81 -9.69
N ARG A 208 -3.46 -4.23 -9.08
CA ARG A 208 -4.65 -4.73 -9.77
C ARG A 208 -5.83 -3.85 -9.42
N GLY A 209 -6.38 -3.18 -10.43
CA GLY A 209 -7.52 -2.29 -10.29
C GLY A 209 -8.81 -2.89 -10.83
N LYS A 210 -9.89 -2.11 -10.78
CA LYS A 210 -11.20 -2.51 -11.30
C LYS A 210 -11.19 -2.84 -12.80
N TYR A 211 -10.40 -2.09 -13.57
CA TYR A 211 -10.41 -2.11 -15.03
C TYR A 211 -9.23 -2.87 -15.66
N GLY A 212 -8.32 -3.41 -14.84
CA GLY A 212 -7.12 -4.07 -15.33
C GLY A 212 -5.96 -4.08 -14.35
N GLU A 213 -4.77 -4.35 -14.87
CA GLU A 213 -3.53 -4.40 -14.10
C GLU A 213 -2.66 -3.18 -14.39
N VAL A 214 -1.92 -2.71 -13.39
CA VAL A 214 -0.91 -1.68 -13.54
C VAL A 214 0.46 -2.33 -13.35
N TRP A 215 1.33 -2.11 -14.31
CA TRP A 215 2.68 -2.65 -14.35
C TRP A 215 3.70 -1.51 -14.28
N ARG A 216 4.82 -1.73 -13.60
CA ARG A 216 6.02 -0.94 -13.84
C ARG A 216 6.65 -1.47 -15.13
N GLY A 217 6.82 -0.59 -16.10
CA GLY A 217 7.52 -0.84 -17.35
C GLY A 217 8.82 -0.04 -17.43
N GLN A 218 9.65 -0.40 -18.39
CA GLN A 218 10.86 0.32 -18.75
C GLN A 218 10.77 0.78 -20.20
N TRP A 219 11.01 2.07 -20.43
CA TRP A 219 11.03 2.70 -21.75
C TRP A 219 12.26 3.60 -21.86
N HIS A 220 13.15 3.33 -22.81
CA HIS A 220 14.45 4.02 -22.96
C HIS A 220 15.26 4.11 -21.65
N GLY A 221 15.22 3.06 -20.83
CA GLY A 221 15.93 3.01 -19.53
C GLY A 221 15.17 3.63 -18.35
N GLU A 222 14.13 4.43 -18.61
CA GLU A 222 13.32 5.11 -17.59
C GLU A 222 12.14 4.25 -17.11
N ASN A 223 11.76 4.41 -15.83
CA ASN A 223 10.60 3.73 -15.28
C ASN A 223 9.30 4.44 -15.68
N ILE A 224 8.34 3.67 -16.20
CA ILE A 224 7.00 4.14 -16.54
C ILE A 224 5.94 3.23 -15.89
N ALA A 225 4.73 3.76 -15.73
CA ALA A 225 3.58 2.96 -15.31
C ALA A 225 2.74 2.62 -16.55
N VAL A 226 2.37 1.35 -16.68
CA VAL A 226 1.59 0.82 -17.80
C VAL A 226 0.31 0.21 -17.24
N LYS A 227 -0.82 0.89 -17.44
CA LYS A 227 -2.14 0.35 -17.12
C LYS A 227 -2.66 -0.43 -18.32
N ILE A 228 -2.84 -1.73 -18.13
CA ILE A 228 -3.28 -2.68 -19.16
C ILE A 228 -4.75 -3.00 -18.92
N PHE A 229 -5.60 -2.62 -19.85
CA PHE A 229 -7.04 -2.89 -19.83
C PHE A 229 -7.35 -4.12 -20.68
N LEU A 230 -8.38 -4.85 -20.25
CA LEU A 230 -8.99 -5.91 -21.03
C LEU A 230 -9.91 -5.31 -22.10
N THR A 231 -10.10 -6.01 -23.22
CA THR A 231 -10.97 -5.55 -24.32
C THR A 231 -12.40 -5.24 -23.89
N ARG A 232 -12.93 -5.97 -22.89
CA ARG A 232 -14.27 -5.69 -22.32
C ARG A 232 -14.38 -4.31 -21.66
N ASP A 233 -13.25 -3.74 -21.24
CA ASP A 233 -13.13 -2.46 -20.55
C ASP A 233 -12.66 -1.33 -21.50
N GLU A 234 -12.76 -1.52 -22.82
CA GLU A 234 -12.35 -0.55 -23.86
C GLU A 234 -12.98 0.84 -23.66
N LYS A 235 -14.25 0.89 -23.24
CA LYS A 235 -14.93 2.17 -22.96
C LYS A 235 -14.23 2.98 -21.86
N SER A 236 -13.69 2.31 -20.85
CA SER A 236 -12.94 2.96 -19.76
C SER A 236 -11.57 3.42 -20.25
N TRP A 237 -10.85 2.57 -21.00
CA TRP A 237 -9.57 2.95 -21.61
C TRP A 237 -9.72 4.15 -22.56
N LYS A 238 -10.74 4.15 -23.42
CA LYS A 238 -11.02 5.22 -24.37
C LYS A 238 -11.30 6.55 -23.65
N ARG A 239 -12.18 6.53 -22.65
CA ARG A 239 -12.49 7.72 -21.84
C ARG A 239 -11.24 8.25 -21.13
N GLU A 240 -10.49 7.38 -20.47
CA GLU A 240 -9.29 7.79 -19.74
C GLU A 240 -8.23 8.37 -20.68
N THR A 241 -8.04 7.75 -21.86
CA THR A 241 -7.15 8.25 -22.91
C THR A 241 -7.59 9.61 -23.45
N GLU A 242 -8.89 9.80 -23.70
CA GLU A 242 -9.47 11.06 -24.19
C GLU A 242 -9.27 12.20 -23.19
N ILE A 243 -9.56 11.94 -21.91
CA ILE A 243 -9.30 12.92 -20.85
C ILE A 243 -7.82 13.25 -20.81
N TYR A 244 -6.95 12.24 -20.70
CA TYR A 244 -5.50 12.48 -20.61
C TYR A 244 -4.90 13.20 -21.81
N SER A 245 -5.46 13.02 -23.01
CA SER A 245 -4.98 13.65 -24.24
C SER A 245 -5.50 15.09 -24.41
N THR A 246 -6.37 15.56 -23.52
CA THR A 246 -6.96 16.91 -23.60
C THR A 246 -5.86 17.98 -23.55
N ILE A 247 -5.99 18.96 -24.44
CA ILE A 247 -5.07 20.10 -24.54
C ILE A 247 -5.07 20.89 -23.23
N LEU A 248 -3.89 21.36 -22.82
CA LEU A 248 -3.67 22.10 -21.56
C LEU A 248 -4.06 21.34 -20.27
N LEU A 249 -4.27 20.01 -20.33
CA LEU A 249 -4.50 19.21 -19.12
C LEU A 249 -3.21 19.01 -18.29
N ARG A 250 -2.04 18.97 -18.94
CA ARG A 250 -0.75 18.73 -18.27
C ARG A 250 -0.51 19.78 -17.18
N HIS A 251 -0.26 19.32 -15.96
CA HIS A 251 -0.04 20.17 -14.79
C HIS A 251 0.83 19.41 -13.78
N GLU A 252 1.59 20.12 -12.95
CA GLU A 252 2.52 19.51 -11.99
C GLU A 252 1.86 18.53 -11.01
N ASN A 253 0.58 18.72 -10.70
CA ASN A 253 -0.21 17.88 -9.79
C ASN A 253 -1.28 17.02 -10.51
N ILE A 254 -1.11 16.77 -11.81
CA ILE A 254 -1.88 15.81 -12.59
C ILE A 254 -0.92 14.74 -13.11
N LEU A 255 -1.33 13.46 -13.08
CA LEU A 255 -0.49 12.35 -13.51
C LEU A 255 0.00 12.58 -14.95
N GLY A 256 1.32 12.58 -15.14
CA GLY A 256 1.95 12.82 -16.44
C GLY A 256 1.65 11.68 -17.40
N TYR A 257 0.81 11.96 -18.38
CA TYR A 257 0.48 11.08 -19.47
C TYR A 257 1.58 11.08 -20.55
N ILE A 258 1.93 9.90 -21.04
CA ILE A 258 2.94 9.71 -22.08
C ILE A 258 2.24 9.38 -23.42
N GLY A 259 1.31 8.43 -23.37
CA GLY A 259 0.58 7.96 -24.55
C GLY A 259 -0.27 6.73 -24.24
N SER A 260 -1.01 6.28 -25.23
CA SER A 260 -1.78 5.05 -25.20
C SER A 260 -1.51 4.25 -26.46
N ASP A 261 -1.69 2.93 -26.38
CA ASP A 261 -1.46 2.05 -27.52
C ASP A 261 -2.36 0.83 -27.45
N MET A 262 -2.62 0.20 -28.59
CA MET A 262 -3.34 -1.06 -28.71
C MET A 262 -2.36 -2.11 -29.25
N THR A 263 -2.08 -3.13 -28.45
CA THR A 263 -1.13 -4.18 -28.80
C THR A 263 -1.77 -5.56 -28.76
N SER A 264 -1.26 -6.49 -29.55
CA SER A 264 -1.64 -7.90 -29.49
C SER A 264 -0.49 -8.69 -28.85
N ARG A 265 -0.72 -9.24 -27.66
CA ARG A 265 0.22 -10.14 -26.98
C ARG A 265 -0.53 -11.40 -26.55
N ASN A 266 0.10 -12.57 -26.69
CA ASN A 266 -0.49 -13.87 -26.31
C ASN A 266 -1.88 -14.13 -26.91
N PHE A 267 -2.08 -13.76 -28.19
CA PHE A 267 -3.37 -13.90 -28.90
C PHE A 267 -4.54 -13.12 -28.28
N CYS A 268 -4.26 -12.09 -27.46
CA CYS A 268 -5.26 -11.21 -26.89
C CYS A 268 -4.90 -9.74 -27.15
N THR A 269 -5.89 -8.95 -27.56
CA THR A 269 -5.77 -7.49 -27.65
C THR A 269 -5.67 -6.92 -26.24
N GLN A 270 -4.62 -6.13 -26.01
CA GLN A 270 -4.39 -5.40 -24.79
C GLN A 270 -4.39 -3.90 -25.10
N LEU A 271 -5.10 -3.14 -24.28
CA LEU A 271 -5.18 -1.69 -24.41
C LEU A 271 -4.28 -1.09 -23.33
N TRP A 272 -3.26 -0.35 -23.73
CA TRP A 272 -2.24 0.18 -22.85
C TRP A 272 -2.43 1.69 -22.66
N LEU A 273 -2.27 2.15 -21.43
CA LEU A 273 -2.18 3.55 -21.07
C LEU A 273 -0.86 3.75 -20.31
N LEU A 274 0.02 4.58 -20.84
CA LEU A 274 1.37 4.80 -20.34
C LEU A 274 1.45 6.15 -19.64
N THR A 275 1.95 6.15 -18.40
CA THR A 275 2.12 7.34 -17.57
C THR A 275 3.46 7.32 -16.86
N HIS A 276 3.85 8.44 -16.26
CA HIS A 276 5.02 8.47 -15.38
C HIS A 276 4.84 7.54 -14.18
N TYR A 277 5.91 6.82 -13.85
CA TYR A 277 5.98 6.00 -12.65
C TYR A 277 6.41 6.84 -11.45
N TYR A 278 5.68 6.71 -10.34
CA TYR A 278 6.02 7.34 -9.07
C TYR A 278 6.32 6.27 -8.02
N PRO A 279 7.57 6.18 -7.50
CA PRO A 279 8.01 5.08 -6.66
C PRO A 279 7.36 5.06 -5.27
N ASN A 280 6.91 6.21 -4.76
CA ASN A 280 6.21 6.29 -3.48
C ASN A 280 4.77 5.74 -3.54
N GLY A 281 4.29 5.37 -4.73
CA GLY A 281 2.99 4.74 -4.92
C GLY A 281 1.83 5.69 -4.64
N SER A 282 0.71 5.12 -4.22
CA SER A 282 -0.48 5.90 -3.89
C SER A 282 -0.35 6.61 -2.54
N LEU A 283 -1.10 7.71 -2.36
CA LEU A 283 -1.21 8.39 -1.07
C LEU A 283 -1.73 7.43 0.01
N PHE A 284 -2.64 6.53 -0.35
CA PHE A 284 -3.06 5.42 0.52
C PHE A 284 -1.86 4.61 1.03
N ASP A 285 -0.97 4.15 0.15
CA ASP A 285 0.20 3.36 0.55
C ASP A 285 1.19 4.20 1.38
N HIS A 286 1.39 5.45 1.01
CA HIS A 286 2.28 6.38 1.69
C HIS A 286 1.81 6.65 3.14
N LEU A 287 0.52 6.93 3.34
CA LEU A 287 -0.07 7.20 4.65
C LEU A 287 -0.07 5.96 5.57
N ASN A 288 -0.15 4.75 5.01
CA ASN A 288 -0.02 3.50 5.78
C ASN A 288 1.40 3.29 6.32
N ARG A 289 2.42 3.77 5.60
CA ARG A 289 3.83 3.53 5.95
C ARG A 289 4.42 4.64 6.80
N ASN A 290 4.01 5.88 6.57
CA ASN A 290 4.69 7.06 7.09
C ASN A 290 3.78 7.86 8.03
N ALA A 291 4.38 8.43 9.08
CA ALA A 291 3.78 9.56 9.80
C ALA A 291 4.29 10.85 9.14
N LEU A 292 3.48 11.91 9.18
CA LEU A 292 3.74 13.15 8.48
C LEU A 292 4.10 14.26 9.46
N SER A 293 5.05 15.12 9.08
CA SER A 293 5.19 16.43 9.71
C SER A 293 4.09 17.39 9.22
N HIS A 294 3.92 18.54 9.87
CA HIS A 294 3.04 19.60 9.38
C HIS A 294 3.44 20.10 7.98
N ASN A 295 4.74 20.14 7.68
CA ASN A 295 5.23 20.50 6.35
C ASN A 295 4.79 19.48 5.29
N ASP A 296 4.97 18.18 5.55
CA ASP A 296 4.55 17.12 4.62
C ASP A 296 3.04 17.17 4.40
N MET A 297 2.26 17.34 5.49
CA MET A 297 0.82 17.47 5.41
C MET A 297 0.40 18.63 4.51
N VAL A 298 0.96 19.82 4.70
CA VAL A 298 0.65 21.00 3.90
C VAL A 298 1.06 20.80 2.45
N LEU A 299 2.24 20.25 2.18
CA LEU A 299 2.73 19.98 0.83
C LEU A 299 1.79 19.02 0.07
N ILE A 300 1.38 17.93 0.72
CA ILE A 300 0.42 16.96 0.19
C ILE A 300 -0.94 17.63 -0.06
N CYS A 301 -1.47 18.36 0.92
CA CYS A 301 -2.79 18.97 0.81
C CYS A 301 -2.85 20.07 -0.26
N LEU A 302 -1.83 20.92 -0.35
CA LEU A 302 -1.73 21.98 -1.36
C LEU A 302 -1.57 21.40 -2.77
N SER A 303 -0.69 20.41 -2.95
CA SER A 303 -0.51 19.78 -4.27
C SER A 303 -1.78 19.09 -4.78
N ILE A 304 -2.53 18.38 -3.92
CA ILE A 304 -3.84 17.82 -4.29
C ILE A 304 -4.82 18.93 -4.66
N ALA A 305 -4.89 20.00 -3.86
CA ALA A 305 -5.78 21.12 -4.11
C ALA A 305 -5.43 21.86 -5.43
N ASN A 306 -4.15 22.05 -5.73
CA ASN A 306 -3.68 22.63 -6.99
C ASN A 306 -4.13 21.78 -8.19
N GLY A 307 -3.92 20.46 -8.13
CA GLY A 307 -4.37 19.53 -9.17
C GLY A 307 -5.89 19.59 -9.37
N LEU A 308 -6.66 19.62 -8.29
CA LEU A 308 -8.13 19.69 -8.39
C LEU A 308 -8.61 21.04 -8.92
N VAL A 309 -7.96 22.15 -8.54
CA VAL A 309 -8.22 23.48 -9.10
C VAL A 309 -7.99 23.49 -10.60
N HIS A 310 -6.86 22.95 -11.06
CA HIS A 310 -6.55 22.86 -12.49
C HIS A 310 -7.58 22.01 -13.24
N LEU A 311 -7.97 20.87 -12.67
CA LEU A 311 -8.96 19.98 -13.26
C LEU A 311 -10.32 20.67 -13.40
N HIS A 312 -10.77 21.32 -12.32
CA HIS A 312 -12.07 21.99 -12.25
C HIS A 312 -12.13 23.26 -13.10
N THR A 313 -11.03 23.98 -13.28
CA THR A 313 -11.00 25.24 -14.05
C THR A 313 -11.10 24.98 -15.56
N GLU A 314 -11.96 25.73 -16.26
CA GLU A 314 -11.94 25.83 -17.72
C GLU A 314 -10.86 26.82 -18.13
N ILE A 315 -10.06 26.48 -19.15
CA ILE A 315 -9.06 27.38 -19.72
C ILE A 315 -9.54 27.79 -21.11
N LEU A 316 -9.83 29.07 -21.27
CA LEU A 316 -10.32 29.63 -22.53
C LEU A 316 -9.16 29.82 -23.51
N GLY A 317 -9.41 29.54 -24.79
CA GLY A 317 -8.43 29.65 -25.87
C GLY A 317 -8.99 29.05 -27.17
N THR A 318 -8.25 29.17 -28.28
CA THR A 318 -8.60 28.52 -29.55
C THR A 318 -8.73 27.01 -29.40
N GLU A 319 -7.80 26.41 -28.65
CA GLU A 319 -7.80 25.02 -28.22
C GLU A 319 -7.85 24.99 -26.69
N GLY A 320 -8.99 25.40 -26.13
CA GLY A 320 -9.19 25.51 -24.68
C GLY A 320 -9.30 24.16 -23.95
N LYS A 321 -9.03 24.17 -22.64
CA LYS A 321 -9.28 23.02 -21.76
C LYS A 321 -10.70 23.11 -21.20
N PRO A 322 -11.60 22.15 -21.42
CA PRO A 322 -12.89 22.11 -20.75
C PRO A 322 -12.71 21.95 -19.24
N ALA A 323 -13.70 22.41 -18.47
CA ALA A 323 -13.75 22.08 -17.06
C ALA A 323 -14.02 20.58 -16.87
N MET A 324 -13.41 19.96 -15.87
CA MET A 324 -13.56 18.52 -15.62
C MET A 324 -13.91 18.23 -14.17
N ALA A 325 -14.71 17.18 -13.93
CA ALA A 325 -14.96 16.63 -12.59
C ALA A 325 -14.47 15.18 -12.55
N HIS A 326 -13.78 14.80 -11.47
CA HIS A 326 -13.05 13.54 -11.35
C HIS A 326 -13.97 12.34 -11.06
N ARG A 327 -14.93 12.50 -10.14
CA ARG A 327 -15.96 11.53 -9.73
C ARG A 327 -15.47 10.25 -9.01
N ASP A 328 -14.17 10.00 -8.92
CA ASP A 328 -13.61 8.93 -8.08
C ASP A 328 -12.35 9.36 -7.31
N LEU A 329 -12.38 10.57 -6.75
CA LEU A 329 -11.26 11.10 -5.97
C LEU A 329 -11.15 10.34 -4.64
N LYS A 330 -9.96 9.78 -4.36
CA LYS A 330 -9.66 9.02 -3.15
C LYS A 330 -8.15 8.88 -2.99
N SER A 331 -7.67 8.54 -1.79
CA SER A 331 -6.23 8.38 -1.51
C SER A 331 -5.53 7.33 -2.39
N LYS A 332 -6.24 6.32 -2.90
CA LYS A 332 -5.68 5.34 -3.86
C LYS A 332 -5.47 5.89 -5.28
N ASN A 333 -6.18 6.97 -5.65
CA ASN A 333 -6.11 7.61 -6.97
C ASN A 333 -5.28 8.90 -6.94
N ILE A 334 -4.48 9.09 -5.90
CA ILE A 334 -3.52 10.17 -5.76
C ILE A 334 -2.16 9.51 -5.59
N LEU A 335 -1.16 9.90 -6.36
CA LEU A 335 0.19 9.36 -6.28
C LEU A 335 1.14 10.38 -5.63
N VAL A 336 2.09 9.89 -4.84
CA VAL A 336 3.08 10.73 -4.16
C VAL A 336 4.37 10.75 -4.98
N LYS A 337 4.90 11.94 -5.26
CA LYS A 337 6.18 12.11 -5.95
C LYS A 337 7.36 11.94 -4.99
N SER A 338 8.57 11.90 -5.53
CA SER A 338 9.81 11.82 -4.74
C SER A 338 10.08 13.09 -3.92
N ASP A 339 9.56 14.25 -4.35
CA ASP A 339 9.67 15.54 -3.66
C ASP A 339 8.63 15.72 -2.53
N GLY A 340 7.74 14.75 -2.32
CA GLY A 340 6.66 14.81 -1.32
C GLY A 340 5.35 15.45 -1.80
N THR A 341 5.32 16.07 -2.99
CA THR A 341 4.08 16.57 -3.61
C THR A 341 3.26 15.42 -4.20
N CYS A 342 2.01 15.69 -4.54
CA CYS A 342 1.08 14.71 -5.09
C CYS A 342 0.66 15.02 -6.53
N VAL A 343 0.22 13.98 -7.23
CA VAL A 343 -0.50 14.07 -8.52
C VAL A 343 -1.83 13.31 -8.45
N ILE A 344 -2.87 13.84 -9.09
CA ILE A 344 -4.16 13.16 -9.24
C ILE A 344 -4.10 12.21 -10.45
N ALA A 345 -4.63 11.00 -10.31
CA ALA A 345 -4.62 9.92 -11.30
C ALA A 345 -6.00 9.27 -11.45
N ASP A 346 -6.13 8.40 -12.46
CA ASP A 346 -7.32 7.56 -12.73
C ASP A 346 -8.59 8.32 -13.14
N PHE A 347 -8.56 8.92 -14.33
CA PHE A 347 -9.66 9.70 -14.91
C PHE A 347 -10.68 8.85 -15.67
N GLY A 348 -10.71 7.53 -15.48
CA GLY A 348 -11.63 6.63 -16.21
C GLY A 348 -13.13 6.89 -15.97
N LEU A 349 -13.47 7.71 -14.97
CA LEU A 349 -14.82 8.14 -14.64
C LEU A 349 -15.04 9.66 -14.76
N ALA A 350 -14.01 10.40 -15.20
CA ALA A 350 -14.10 11.85 -15.31
C ALA A 350 -15.09 12.27 -16.39
N VAL A 351 -15.65 13.47 -16.24
CA VAL A 351 -16.60 14.09 -17.16
C VAL A 351 -16.16 15.51 -17.47
N THR A 352 -16.46 15.97 -18.67
CA THR A 352 -16.06 17.30 -19.14
C THR A 352 -17.26 18.19 -19.40
N HIS A 353 -17.09 19.48 -19.14
CA HIS A 353 -18.05 20.52 -19.49
C HIS A 353 -17.33 21.67 -20.20
N SER A 354 -17.82 22.03 -21.38
CA SER A 354 -17.34 23.19 -22.14
C SER A 354 -18.42 24.26 -22.11
N HIS A 355 -18.12 25.43 -21.53
CA HIS A 355 -19.05 26.55 -21.51
C HIS A 355 -19.28 27.13 -22.92
N VAL A 356 -18.29 27.02 -23.81
CA VAL A 356 -18.39 27.48 -25.21
C VAL A 356 -19.44 26.69 -25.99
N THR A 357 -19.49 25.38 -25.82
CA THR A 357 -20.42 24.50 -26.54
C THR A 357 -21.69 24.18 -25.77
N GLY A 358 -21.72 24.48 -24.46
CA GLY A 358 -22.77 24.03 -23.54
C GLY A 358 -22.85 22.51 -23.39
N LYS A 359 -21.89 21.76 -23.94
CA LYS A 359 -21.91 20.30 -23.98
C LYS A 359 -21.35 19.75 -22.67
N LEU A 360 -22.18 18.95 -22.01
CA LEU A 360 -21.79 18.13 -20.87
C LEU A 360 -21.63 16.68 -21.35
N ASP A 361 -20.40 16.18 -21.34
CA ASP A 361 -20.13 14.78 -21.71
C ASP A 361 -20.34 13.85 -20.50
N LEU A 362 -21.61 13.51 -20.25
CA LEU A 362 -21.99 12.58 -19.20
C LEU A 362 -21.85 11.13 -19.68
N GLY A 363 -21.09 10.32 -18.95
CA GLY A 363 -21.23 8.86 -19.03
C GLY A 363 -22.61 8.40 -18.52
N ASN A 364 -23.09 7.26 -19.02
CA ASN A 364 -24.46 6.75 -18.82
C ASN A 364 -24.89 6.41 -17.36
N ASN A 365 -24.09 6.63 -16.32
CA ASN A 365 -24.45 6.24 -14.95
C ASN A 365 -24.07 7.29 -13.89
N PRO A 366 -25.02 7.78 -13.06
CA PRO A 366 -24.72 8.66 -11.93
C PRO A 366 -23.94 7.96 -10.80
N LYS A 367 -24.23 6.69 -10.53
CA LYS A 367 -23.65 5.89 -9.43
C LYS A 367 -22.34 5.24 -9.84
N VAL A 368 -21.30 6.05 -10.00
CA VAL A 368 -19.94 5.57 -10.28
C VAL A 368 -18.96 6.08 -9.23
N GLY A 369 -17.81 5.44 -9.16
CA GLY A 369 -16.78 5.73 -8.17
C GLY A 369 -16.86 4.82 -6.95
N THR A 370 -16.05 5.12 -5.95
CA THR A 370 -15.88 4.32 -4.76
C THR A 370 -16.91 4.71 -3.71
N LYS A 371 -17.82 3.79 -3.37
CA LYS A 371 -18.97 4.03 -2.48
C LYS A 371 -18.61 4.76 -1.18
N ARG A 372 -17.49 4.39 -0.55
CA ARG A 372 -16.98 5.01 0.69
C ARG A 372 -16.74 6.53 0.58
N TYR A 373 -16.43 7.03 -0.62
CA TYR A 373 -16.13 8.44 -0.90
C TYR A 373 -17.28 9.17 -1.59
N MET A 374 -18.41 8.50 -1.85
CA MET A 374 -19.58 9.14 -2.48
C MET A 374 -20.19 10.18 -1.55
N SER A 375 -20.55 11.33 -2.12
CA SER A 375 -21.25 12.39 -1.41
C SER A 375 -22.71 12.01 -1.12
N PRO A 376 -23.36 12.66 -0.14
CA PRO A 376 -24.73 12.36 0.23
C PRO A 376 -25.70 12.39 -0.94
N GLU A 377 -25.61 13.42 -1.80
CA GLU A 377 -26.49 13.59 -2.96
C GLU A 377 -26.29 12.52 -4.06
N VAL A 378 -25.15 11.84 -4.07
CA VAL A 378 -24.90 10.68 -4.94
C VAL A 378 -25.49 9.40 -4.31
N LEU A 379 -25.43 9.29 -2.99
CA LEU A 379 -25.92 8.14 -2.22
C LEU A 379 -27.44 8.11 -2.05
N ASP A 380 -28.09 9.27 -2.02
CA ASP A 380 -29.56 9.37 -1.96
C ASP A 380 -30.20 9.65 -3.33
N GLU A 381 -29.39 9.72 -4.39
CA GLU A 381 -29.81 9.93 -5.78
C GLU A 381 -30.46 11.30 -6.05
N SER A 382 -30.30 12.27 -5.14
CA SER A 382 -30.80 13.64 -5.33
C SER A 382 -29.94 14.52 -6.24
N ILE A 383 -28.75 14.04 -6.65
CA ILE A 383 -27.83 14.80 -7.49
C ILE A 383 -28.41 15.13 -8.87
N ASN A 384 -28.40 16.42 -9.23
CA ASN A 384 -28.69 16.84 -10.60
C ASN A 384 -27.46 16.64 -11.49
N MET A 385 -27.44 15.52 -12.21
CA MET A 385 -26.34 15.17 -13.13
C MET A 385 -26.16 16.14 -14.30
N GLN A 386 -27.20 16.89 -14.69
CA GLN A 386 -27.12 17.90 -15.75
C GLN A 386 -26.43 19.19 -15.27
N CYS A 387 -26.28 19.36 -13.95
CA CYS A 387 -25.55 20.47 -13.38
C CYS A 387 -24.08 20.07 -13.15
N PHE A 388 -23.19 20.54 -14.01
CA PHE A 388 -21.75 20.25 -13.87
C PHE A 388 -21.17 20.69 -12.51
N GLU A 389 -21.67 21.80 -11.97
CA GLU A 389 -21.25 22.29 -10.66
C GLU A 389 -21.62 21.32 -9.52
N ALA A 390 -22.72 20.55 -9.66
CA ALA A 390 -23.04 19.48 -8.72
C ALA A 390 -21.93 18.41 -8.70
N LEU A 391 -21.39 18.06 -9.87
CA LEU A 391 -20.31 17.07 -10.01
C LEU A 391 -19.01 17.57 -9.38
N ARG A 392 -18.64 18.84 -9.58
CA ARG A 392 -17.49 19.45 -8.88
C ARG A 392 -17.64 19.35 -7.37
N ARG A 393 -18.84 19.61 -6.83
CA ARG A 393 -19.11 19.54 -5.39
C ARG A 393 -19.05 18.11 -4.83
N THR A 394 -19.24 17.08 -5.66
CA THR A 394 -18.97 15.68 -5.26
C THR A 394 -17.47 15.44 -5.03
N ASP A 395 -16.61 15.99 -5.90
CA ASP A 395 -15.15 15.90 -5.73
C ASP A 395 -14.70 16.64 -4.47
N ILE A 396 -15.31 17.78 -4.15
CA ILE A 396 -15.01 18.53 -2.92
C ILE A 396 -15.32 17.72 -1.66
N TYR A 397 -16.45 17.00 -1.64
CA TYR A 397 -16.78 16.11 -0.54
C TYR A 397 -15.71 15.02 -0.37
N ALA A 398 -15.33 14.37 -1.47
CA ALA A 398 -14.30 13.34 -1.48
C ALA A 398 -12.92 13.89 -1.06
N LEU A 399 -12.57 15.11 -1.50
CA LEU A 399 -11.36 15.80 -1.05
C LEU A 399 -11.36 16.00 0.46
N GLY A 400 -12.48 16.40 1.07
CA GLY A 400 -12.60 16.53 2.52
C GLY A 400 -12.26 15.23 3.27
N LEU A 401 -12.67 14.09 2.74
CA LEU A 401 -12.33 12.78 3.30
C LEU A 401 -10.83 12.45 3.14
N VAL A 402 -10.24 12.77 1.99
CA VAL A 402 -8.79 12.59 1.76
C VAL A 402 -7.97 13.48 2.70
N LEU A 403 -8.37 14.75 2.90
CA LEU A 403 -7.72 15.66 3.85
C LEU A 403 -7.75 15.08 5.27
N TRP A 404 -8.82 14.39 5.66
CA TRP A 404 -8.91 13.72 6.96
C TRP A 404 -7.92 12.55 7.09
N GLU A 405 -7.76 11.75 6.04
CA GLU A 405 -6.76 10.67 6.01
C GLU A 405 -5.33 11.23 6.20
N VAL A 406 -5.00 12.32 5.51
CA VAL A 406 -3.69 12.99 5.63
C VAL A 406 -3.51 13.55 7.05
N CYS A 407 -4.49 14.31 7.56
CA CYS A 407 -4.43 14.92 8.90
C CYS A 407 -4.32 13.88 10.03
N ARG A 408 -4.91 12.68 9.89
CA ARG A 408 -4.72 11.57 10.85
C ARG A 408 -3.26 11.17 10.98
N ARG A 409 -2.52 11.17 9.88
CA ARG A 409 -1.11 10.77 9.88
C ARG A 409 -0.17 11.90 10.26
N THR A 410 -0.66 13.12 10.40
CA THR A 410 0.14 14.25 10.88
C THR A 410 0.41 14.15 12.37
N ILE A 411 1.68 14.26 12.74
CA ILE A 411 2.15 14.25 14.12
C ILE A 411 1.65 15.50 14.83
N SER A 412 0.92 15.32 15.93
CA SER A 412 0.46 16.42 16.78
C SER A 412 0.67 16.05 18.25
N GLY A 413 1.35 16.92 19.00
CA GLY A 413 1.78 16.60 20.36
C GLY A 413 2.72 15.38 20.44
N GLY A 414 3.53 15.15 19.39
CA GLY A 414 4.46 14.02 19.30
C GLY A 414 3.83 12.68 18.88
N ILE A 415 2.53 12.64 18.59
CA ILE A 415 1.79 11.42 18.26
C ILE A 415 1.07 11.58 16.92
N ALA A 416 1.12 10.56 16.07
CA ALA A 416 0.28 10.44 14.87
C ALA A 416 -0.67 9.25 15.03
N GLU A 417 -1.91 9.39 14.57
CA GLU A 417 -2.90 8.31 14.60
C GLU A 417 -2.59 7.22 13.58
N GLU A 418 -2.90 5.96 13.85
CA GLU A 418 -2.82 4.92 12.81
C GLU A 418 -3.63 5.30 11.56
N TYR A 419 -3.13 4.92 10.39
CA TYR A 419 -3.90 5.04 9.16
C TYR A 419 -5.21 4.26 9.28
N LYS A 420 -6.30 4.93 8.91
CA LYS A 420 -7.62 4.33 8.73
C LYS A 420 -8.27 4.96 7.52
N VAL A 421 -9.06 4.19 6.79
CA VAL A 421 -9.93 4.72 5.74
C VAL A 421 -11.07 5.54 6.37
N PRO A 422 -11.66 6.51 5.66
CA PRO A 422 -12.82 7.24 6.16
C PRO A 422 -13.97 6.28 6.51
N PHE A 423 -14.67 6.52 7.62
CA PHE A 423 -15.78 5.67 8.10
C PHE A 423 -15.38 4.23 8.52
N TYR A 424 -14.10 3.96 8.79
CA TYR A 424 -13.62 2.63 9.21
C TYR A 424 -14.32 2.06 10.45
N ASP A 425 -14.87 2.95 11.29
CA ASP A 425 -15.47 2.68 12.59
C ASP A 425 -16.97 2.36 12.52
N VAL A 426 -17.63 2.65 11.39
CA VAL A 426 -19.09 2.56 11.25
C VAL A 426 -19.57 1.77 10.04
N VAL A 427 -18.70 1.43 9.08
CA VAL A 427 -19.04 0.58 7.92
C VAL A 427 -17.99 -0.50 7.66
N PRO A 428 -18.35 -1.65 7.07
CA PRO A 428 -17.38 -2.71 6.74
C PRO A 428 -16.34 -2.26 5.71
N SER A 429 -15.29 -3.05 5.51
CA SER A 429 -14.16 -2.71 4.62
C SER A 429 -14.57 -2.42 3.16
N ASP A 430 -15.48 -3.22 2.60
CA ASP A 430 -16.12 -2.97 1.30
C ASP A 430 -17.63 -2.70 1.52
N PRO A 431 -18.01 -1.44 1.80
CA PRO A 431 -19.39 -1.12 2.16
C PRO A 431 -20.31 -1.19 0.94
N SER A 432 -21.54 -1.60 1.17
CA SER A 432 -22.59 -1.51 0.16
C SER A 432 -23.05 -0.05 -0.01
N PHE A 433 -23.85 0.20 -1.05
CA PHE A 433 -24.47 1.51 -1.25
C PHE A 433 -25.43 1.85 -0.10
N GLU A 434 -26.13 0.84 0.42
CA GLU A 434 -27.06 0.98 1.55
C GLU A 434 -26.33 1.35 2.83
N ASP A 435 -25.21 0.70 3.14
CA ASP A 435 -24.40 0.99 4.33
C ASP A 435 -23.96 2.46 4.34
N MET A 436 -23.43 2.92 3.20
CA MET A 436 -22.99 4.30 3.05
C MET A 436 -24.16 5.28 3.10
N ARG A 437 -25.30 4.99 2.43
CA ARG A 437 -26.48 5.87 2.48
C ARG A 437 -27.01 6.02 3.91
N LYS A 438 -27.11 4.92 4.66
CA LYS A 438 -27.53 4.94 6.06
C LYS A 438 -26.62 5.86 6.88
N VAL A 439 -25.31 5.61 6.86
CA VAL A 439 -24.34 6.36 7.70
C VAL A 439 -24.22 7.82 7.27
N VAL A 440 -24.11 8.09 5.97
CA VAL A 440 -23.79 9.44 5.45
C VAL A 440 -25.02 10.32 5.31
N CYS A 441 -26.16 9.76 4.86
CA CYS A 441 -27.37 10.53 4.55
C CYS A 441 -28.39 10.52 5.70
N VAL A 442 -28.62 9.35 6.33
CA VAL A 442 -29.64 9.21 7.38
C VAL A 442 -29.07 9.63 8.73
N ASP A 443 -27.96 9.02 9.14
CA ASP A 443 -27.33 9.29 10.43
C ASP A 443 -26.51 10.60 10.40
N ASN A 444 -26.28 11.15 9.20
CA ASN A 444 -25.45 12.33 8.94
C ASN A 444 -24.07 12.25 9.63
N TYR A 445 -23.52 11.04 9.71
CA TYR A 445 -22.23 10.80 10.34
C TYR A 445 -21.09 11.27 9.43
N ARG A 446 -20.02 11.77 10.05
CA ARG A 446 -18.76 12.16 9.39
C ARG A 446 -17.58 11.64 10.22
N PRO A 447 -16.41 11.40 9.61
CA PRO A 447 -15.24 10.93 10.35
C PRO A 447 -14.90 11.83 11.54
N SER A 448 -14.70 11.21 12.70
CA SER A 448 -14.42 11.92 13.95
C SER A 448 -13.02 12.54 13.97
N PHE A 449 -12.88 13.65 14.70
CA PHE A 449 -11.60 14.32 14.91
C PHE A 449 -11.04 13.97 16.28
N PRO A 450 -9.77 13.56 16.38
CA PRO A 450 -9.12 13.40 17.66
C PRO A 450 -9.09 14.71 18.46
N ASN A 451 -9.41 14.68 19.75
CA ASN A 451 -9.46 15.88 20.61
C ASN A 451 -8.16 16.69 20.59
N ARG A 452 -7.00 16.03 20.41
CA ARG A 452 -5.69 16.69 20.36
C ARG A 452 -5.57 17.71 19.23
N TRP A 453 -6.33 17.55 18.14
CA TRP A 453 -6.30 18.50 17.02
C TRP A 453 -6.81 19.88 17.43
N ALA A 454 -7.63 19.99 18.48
CA ALA A 454 -8.09 21.28 18.99
C ALA A 454 -6.95 22.13 19.59
N SER A 455 -5.90 21.48 20.09
CA SER A 455 -4.71 22.13 20.67
C SER A 455 -3.65 22.49 19.62
N ASP A 456 -3.83 22.04 18.38
CA ASP A 456 -2.93 22.28 17.26
C ASP A 456 -3.58 23.27 16.28
N PRO A 457 -3.14 24.53 16.20
CA PRO A 457 -3.82 25.55 15.40
C PRO A 457 -4.00 25.18 13.94
N LEU A 458 -3.03 24.48 13.34
CA LEU A 458 -3.08 24.07 11.95
C LEU A 458 -4.12 22.95 11.76
N LEU A 459 -4.07 21.90 12.58
CA LEU A 459 -5.04 20.80 12.50
C LEU A 459 -6.46 21.23 12.91
N ALA A 460 -6.60 22.17 13.84
CA ALA A 460 -7.87 22.80 14.19
C ALA A 460 -8.44 23.58 12.99
N GLY A 461 -7.59 24.32 12.27
CA GLY A 461 -7.95 24.99 11.02
C GLY A 461 -8.38 24.01 9.93
N MET A 462 -7.60 22.95 9.71
CA MET A 462 -7.92 21.89 8.77
C MET A 462 -9.22 21.17 9.13
N SER A 463 -9.51 20.97 10.42
CA SER A 463 -10.77 20.38 10.89
C SER A 463 -11.99 21.19 10.48
N LYS A 464 -11.91 22.52 10.58
CA LYS A 464 -12.98 23.42 10.12
C LYS A 464 -13.14 23.36 8.61
N LEU A 465 -12.04 23.38 7.87
CA LEU A 465 -12.04 23.25 6.42
C LEU A 465 -12.66 21.93 5.95
N MET A 466 -12.34 20.80 6.59
CA MET A 466 -12.93 19.49 6.29
C MET A 466 -14.45 19.49 6.49
N LYS A 467 -14.94 20.12 7.58
CA LYS A 467 -16.39 20.28 7.82
C LYS A 467 -17.09 21.05 6.69
N GLU A 468 -16.45 22.06 6.15
CA GLU A 468 -16.95 22.83 5.00
C GLU A 468 -16.89 22.02 3.70
N CYS A 469 -15.91 21.13 3.53
CA CYS A 469 -15.79 20.27 2.35
C CYS A 469 -16.86 19.18 2.30
N TRP A 470 -17.15 18.51 3.42
CA TRP A 470 -18.07 17.37 3.46
C TRP A 470 -19.47 17.70 3.97
N HIS A 471 -19.87 18.97 3.89
CA HIS A 471 -21.18 19.43 4.33
C HIS A 471 -22.32 18.68 3.61
N GLN A 472 -23.41 18.38 4.33
CA GLN A 472 -24.56 17.65 3.78
C GLN A 472 -25.15 18.36 2.56
N ASN A 473 -25.47 19.65 2.69
CA ASN A 473 -25.89 20.47 1.55
C ASN A 473 -24.69 20.79 0.64
N PRO A 474 -24.70 20.36 -0.64
CA PRO A 474 -23.58 20.58 -1.56
C PRO A 474 -23.34 22.06 -1.89
N ASN A 475 -24.36 22.93 -1.78
CA ASN A 475 -24.21 24.37 -2.06
C ASN A 475 -23.34 25.11 -1.04
N VAL A 476 -23.14 24.52 0.15
CA VAL A 476 -22.29 25.10 1.21
C VAL A 476 -20.80 24.78 0.97
N ARG A 477 -20.52 23.74 0.18
CA ARG A 477 -19.15 23.27 -0.02
C ARG A 477 -18.32 24.29 -0.78
N LEU A 478 -17.10 24.52 -0.30
CA LEU A 478 -16.19 25.48 -0.90
C LEU A 478 -15.69 25.01 -2.26
N PRO A 479 -15.48 25.92 -3.24
CA PRO A 479 -14.79 25.56 -4.47
C PRO A 479 -13.31 25.23 -4.20
N ALA A 480 -12.71 24.38 -5.03
CA ALA A 480 -11.32 23.92 -4.87
C ALA A 480 -10.33 25.09 -4.71
N LEU A 481 -10.52 26.20 -5.43
CA LEU A 481 -9.64 27.38 -5.35
C LEU A 481 -9.68 28.02 -3.96
N ARG A 482 -10.87 28.04 -3.32
CA ARG A 482 -11.03 28.58 -1.98
C ARG A 482 -10.36 27.66 -0.96
N ILE A 483 -10.51 26.35 -1.10
CA ILE A 483 -9.83 25.35 -0.25
C ILE A 483 -8.31 25.52 -0.32
N ARG A 484 -7.74 25.61 -1.54
CA ARG A 484 -6.32 25.87 -1.76
C ARG A 484 -5.85 27.14 -1.04
N LYS A 485 -6.56 28.26 -1.23
CA LYS A 485 -6.24 29.54 -0.58
C LYS A 485 -6.35 29.45 0.95
N THR A 486 -7.32 28.70 1.48
CA THR A 486 -7.46 28.49 2.92
C THR A 486 -6.31 27.66 3.49
N ILE A 487 -5.92 26.55 2.85
CA ILE A 487 -4.77 25.73 3.29
C ILE A 487 -3.51 26.58 3.29
N HIS A 488 -3.27 27.34 2.22
CA HIS A 488 -2.12 28.24 2.15
C HIS A 488 -2.15 29.28 3.26
N LYS A 489 -3.30 29.92 3.53
CA LYS A 489 -3.43 30.90 4.61
C LYS A 489 -3.16 30.28 5.98
N LEU A 490 -3.65 29.07 6.23
CA LEU A 490 -3.38 28.33 7.47
C LEU A 490 -1.90 28.00 7.62
N ALA A 491 -1.25 27.59 6.53
CA ALA A 491 0.17 27.29 6.50
C ALA A 491 1.04 28.52 6.75
N SER A 492 0.73 29.65 6.09
CA SER A 492 1.47 30.91 6.28
C SER A 492 1.31 31.51 7.68
N ALA A 493 0.34 31.06 8.48
CA ALA A 493 0.16 31.51 9.86
C ALA A 493 1.07 30.74 10.85
N ASP A 494 1.71 29.66 10.43
CA ASP A 494 2.64 28.86 11.24
C ASP A 494 4.08 29.10 10.77
N GLU A 495 4.87 29.82 11.56
CA GLU A 495 6.26 30.18 11.26
C GLU A 495 7.19 28.97 11.08
N LYS A 496 6.79 27.79 11.58
CA LYS A 496 7.57 26.55 11.43
C LYS A 496 7.41 25.95 10.04
N ILE A 497 6.41 26.38 9.29
CA ILE A 497 6.11 25.86 7.97
C ILE A 497 6.90 26.64 6.93
N ARG A 498 7.76 25.93 6.20
CA ARG A 498 8.57 26.51 5.13
C ARG A 498 7.96 26.16 3.79
N LEU A 499 7.12 27.04 3.28
CA LEU A 499 6.70 26.99 1.89
C LEU A 499 7.85 27.58 1.05
N ASN A 500 8.50 26.76 0.20
CA ASN A 500 9.42 27.31 -0.80
C ASN A 500 8.58 28.12 -1.79
N TYR A 501 8.72 29.45 -1.76
CA TYR A 501 7.88 30.39 -2.48
C TYR A 501 8.21 30.52 -3.98
N ASP A 502 9.17 29.78 -4.50
CA ASP A 502 9.78 30.08 -5.81
C ASP A 502 9.18 29.36 -7.03
N GLU A 503 8.12 28.55 -6.91
CA GLU A 503 7.57 27.82 -8.08
C GLU A 503 6.07 28.01 -8.37
N VAL A 504 5.32 28.83 -7.61
CA VAL A 504 3.87 29.01 -7.83
C VAL A 504 3.52 30.45 -8.19
N CYS A 505 4.10 30.95 -9.29
CA CYS A 505 3.63 32.14 -9.99
C CYS A 505 3.95 32.00 -11.49
N VAL A 506 3.05 31.42 -12.28
CA VAL A 506 2.48 31.98 -13.53
C VAL A 506 1.10 31.35 -13.74
#